data_AF-E9IMN6-F1
#
_entry.id   AF-E9IMN6-F1
#
_cell.length_a   1.000
_cell.length_b   1.000
_cell.length_c   1.000
_cell.angle_alpha   90.00
_cell.angle_beta   90.00
_cell.angle_gamma   90.00
#
_symmetry.space_group_name_H-M   'P 1'
#
loop_
_entity.id
_entity.type
_entity.pdbx_description
1 polymer ?
#
loop_
_entity_poly.entity_id
_entity_poly.type
_entity_poly.pdbx_seq_one_letter_code
_entity_poly.pdbx_strand_id
1 'polypeptide(L)'
;MTVRNQIISLIKFFEQHRETADVTFSTLWEKIEKCSAQSNIELRTPRVTQKQTHRSNIPSNSPESYYRKTAKYGCYLDNFLAESMIWYHYHKRTDCDESNYNTFDVLKQAEVFYPSIFLALCIALSIPATTCTAERSFSTLRKVKTWLRSTMADKRLDALCMMYIHRNLVNDLITKNYYLEIINRFGRDTRRL
;
A
#
# COMPACT_ATOMS: atom_id res chain seq x y z
N MET A 1 -9.89 -9.68 -27.40
CA MET A 1 -9.21 -8.47 -26.88
C MET A 1 -7.73 -8.78 -26.85
N THR A 2 -6.95 -8.28 -27.81
CA THR A 2 -5.54 -8.64 -28.00
C THR A 2 -4.68 -8.12 -26.85
N VAL A 3 -3.67 -8.90 -26.44
CA VAL A 3 -2.69 -8.55 -25.37
C VAL A 3 -2.13 -7.13 -25.53
N ARG A 4 -1.95 -6.69 -26.78
CA ARG A 4 -1.54 -5.32 -27.13
C ARG A 4 -2.46 -4.23 -26.55
N ASN A 5 -3.77 -4.44 -26.55
CA ASN A 5 -4.74 -3.47 -26.03
C ASN A 5 -4.69 -3.39 -24.49
N GLN A 6 -4.40 -4.51 -23.82
CA GLN A 6 -4.20 -4.53 -22.37
C GLN A 6 -2.91 -3.81 -21.97
N ILE A 7 -1.83 -4.02 -22.72
CA ILE A 7 -0.55 -3.31 -22.51
C ILE A 7 -0.74 -1.80 -22.69
N ILE A 8 -1.42 -1.35 -23.75
CA ILE A 8 -1.69 0.08 -23.97
C ILE A 8 -2.58 0.66 -22.86
N SER A 9 -3.57 -0.10 -22.39
CA SER A 9 -4.42 0.31 -21.27
C SER A 9 -3.62 0.48 -19.98
N LEU A 10 -2.69 -0.44 -19.69
CA LEU A 10 -1.81 -0.36 -18.52
C LEU A 10 -0.86 0.83 -18.63
N ILE A 11 -0.28 1.08 -19.80
CA ILE A 11 0.59 2.24 -20.02
C ILE A 11 -0.15 3.54 -19.72
N LYS A 12 -1.36 3.71 -20.26
CA LYS A 12 -2.21 4.88 -20.00
C LYS A 12 -2.55 5.04 -18.52
N PHE A 13 -2.85 3.93 -17.85
CA PHE A 13 -3.12 3.92 -16.41
C PHE A 13 -1.91 4.40 -15.59
N PHE A 14 -0.71 3.91 -15.91
CA PHE A 14 0.52 4.35 -15.24
C PHE A 14 0.93 5.78 -15.59
N GLU A 15 0.63 6.27 -16.78
CA GLU A 15 0.80 7.68 -17.16
C GLU A 15 -0.11 8.58 -16.32
N GLN A 16 -1.39 8.24 -16.21
CA GLN A 16 -2.35 8.98 -15.39
C GLN A 16 -1.95 9.00 -13.90
N HIS A 17 -1.47 7.88 -13.37
CA HIS A 17 -0.98 7.82 -11.99
C HIS A 17 0.26 8.69 -11.76
N ARG A 18 1.15 8.79 -12.76
CA ARG A 18 2.33 9.67 -12.68
C ARG A 18 1.94 11.15 -12.65
N GLU A 19 1.02 11.56 -13.51
CA GLU A 19 0.49 12.93 -13.54
C GLU A 19 -0.20 13.30 -12.21
N THR A 20 -1.04 12.40 -11.69
CA THR A 20 -1.72 12.59 -10.39
C THR A 20 -0.71 12.72 -9.25
N ALA A 21 0.38 11.95 -9.30
CA ALA A 21 1.42 12.01 -8.29
C ALA A 21 2.19 13.35 -8.30
N ASP A 22 2.30 14.04 -9.45
CA ASP A 22 2.90 15.39 -9.50
C ASP A 22 1.97 16.43 -8.89
N VAL A 23 0.68 16.37 -9.21
CA VAL A 23 -0.33 17.28 -8.64
C VAL A 23 -0.41 17.14 -7.13
N THR A 24 -0.48 15.91 -6.62
CA THR A 24 -0.50 15.65 -5.17
C THR A 24 0.76 16.16 -4.47
N PHE A 25 1.94 15.97 -5.07
CA PHE A 25 3.19 16.51 -4.53
C PHE A 25 3.17 18.04 -4.46
N SER A 26 2.70 18.73 -5.50
CA SER A 26 2.57 20.20 -5.48
C SER A 26 1.65 20.68 -4.35
N THR A 27 0.49 20.03 -4.16
CA THR A 27 -0.42 20.41 -3.05
C THR A 27 0.18 20.15 -1.67
N LEU A 28 1.01 19.11 -1.53
CA LEU A 28 1.73 18.82 -0.30
C LEU A 28 2.82 19.88 -0.07
N TRP A 29 3.53 20.27 -1.12
CA TRP A 29 4.55 21.30 -1.08
C TRP A 29 3.99 22.66 -0.63
N GLU A 30 2.85 23.08 -1.18
CA GLU A 30 2.15 24.30 -0.74
C GLU A 30 1.79 24.27 0.76
N LYS A 31 1.40 23.11 1.29
CA LYS A 31 1.13 22.96 2.74
C LYS A 31 2.42 23.09 3.54
N ILE A 32 3.51 22.49 3.05
CA ILE A 32 4.83 22.58 3.69
C ILE A 32 5.31 24.02 3.70
N GLU A 33 5.17 24.78 2.61
CA GLU A 33 5.52 26.20 2.55
C GLU A 33 4.75 27.02 3.57
N LYS A 34 3.44 26.78 3.70
CA LYS A 34 2.60 27.43 4.72
C LYS A 34 3.06 27.09 6.15
N CYS A 35 3.33 25.82 6.44
CA CYS A 35 3.84 25.38 7.75
C CYS A 35 5.25 25.92 8.06
N SER A 36 6.11 25.99 7.05
CA SER A 36 7.48 26.49 7.15
C SER A 36 7.49 27.99 7.45
N ALA A 37 6.62 28.75 6.76
CA ALA A 37 6.43 30.18 7.02
C ALA A 37 5.90 30.44 8.45
N GLN A 38 4.98 29.61 8.94
CA GLN A 38 4.48 29.70 10.32
C GLN A 38 5.56 29.40 11.37
N SER A 39 6.49 28.49 11.06
CA SER A 39 7.55 28.05 11.98
C SER A 39 8.85 28.86 11.85
N ASN A 40 8.88 29.84 10.93
CA ASN A 40 10.07 30.63 10.56
C ASN A 40 11.27 29.75 10.17
N ILE A 41 11.01 28.62 9.52
CA ILE A 41 12.03 27.70 9.00
C ILE A 41 12.17 27.96 7.52
N GLU A 42 13.41 28.13 7.03
CA GLU A 42 13.66 28.28 5.60
C GLU A 42 13.80 26.91 4.91
N LEU A 43 13.05 26.70 3.83
CA LEU A 43 13.17 25.50 3.01
C LEU A 43 14.43 25.58 2.12
N ARG A 44 15.46 24.82 2.48
CA ARG A 44 16.72 24.75 1.74
C ARG A 44 16.97 23.34 1.21
N THR A 45 17.71 23.26 0.09
CA THR A 45 18.29 22.00 -0.34
C THR A 45 19.39 21.57 0.64
N PRO A 46 19.54 20.28 0.94
CA PRO A 46 20.66 19.79 1.74
C PRO A 46 22.00 20.15 1.08
N ARG A 47 23.04 20.38 1.91
CA ARG A 47 24.39 20.66 1.43
C ARG A 47 24.86 19.55 0.49
N VAL A 48 25.29 19.94 -0.71
CA VAL A 48 25.83 19.03 -1.73
C VAL A 48 27.36 19.09 -1.70
N THR A 49 28.03 17.95 -1.55
CA THR A 49 29.50 17.85 -1.68
C THR A 49 29.87 17.53 -3.12
N GLN A 50 30.98 18.07 -3.64
CA GLN A 50 31.37 17.88 -5.05
C GLN A 50 31.62 16.42 -5.43
N LYS A 51 32.03 15.59 -4.45
CA LYS A 51 32.13 14.13 -4.60
C LYS A 51 31.32 13.48 -3.47
N GLN A 52 30.44 12.56 -3.84
CA GLN A 52 29.72 11.68 -2.91
C GLN A 52 30.05 10.23 -3.31
N THR A 53 30.44 9.41 -2.34
CA THR A 53 30.87 8.02 -2.57
C THR A 53 29.70 7.05 -2.70
N HIS A 54 28.57 7.34 -2.06
CA HIS A 54 27.44 6.41 -1.96
C HIS A 54 26.17 6.86 -2.69
N ARG A 55 26.10 8.11 -3.17
CA ARG A 55 24.92 8.62 -3.88
C ARG A 55 25.29 9.67 -4.92
N SER A 56 24.52 9.75 -6.00
CA SER A 56 24.68 10.75 -7.05
C SER A 56 24.11 12.11 -6.61
N ASN A 57 24.79 13.21 -6.97
CA ASN A 57 24.22 14.55 -6.82
C ASN A 57 23.09 14.74 -7.83
N ILE A 58 21.85 14.80 -7.35
CA ILE A 58 20.68 15.00 -8.21
C ILE A 58 20.62 16.48 -8.64
N PRO A 59 20.69 16.79 -9.95
CA PRO A 59 20.58 18.17 -10.41
C PRO A 59 19.19 18.71 -10.10
N SER A 60 19.13 19.81 -9.37
CA SER A 60 17.90 20.47 -8.96
C SER A 60 18.06 21.98 -8.98
N ASN A 61 17.06 22.67 -9.52
CA ASN A 61 17.07 24.13 -9.67
C ASN A 61 16.33 24.83 -8.51
N SER A 62 15.52 24.08 -7.76
CA SER A 62 14.75 24.57 -6.60
C SER A 62 14.68 23.50 -5.51
N PRO A 63 14.46 23.89 -4.23
CA PRO A 63 14.22 22.94 -3.13
C PRO A 63 13.05 22.01 -3.43
N GLU A 64 11.96 22.53 -4.01
CA GLU A 64 10.82 21.72 -4.42
C GLU A 64 11.23 20.65 -5.43
N SER A 65 11.97 21.02 -6.48
CA SER A 65 12.43 20.07 -7.51
C SER A 65 13.35 19.01 -6.91
N TYR A 66 14.20 19.37 -5.95
CA TYR A 66 15.08 18.44 -5.24
C TYR A 66 14.28 17.41 -4.43
N TYR A 67 13.37 17.88 -3.57
CA TYR A 67 12.57 16.98 -2.72
C TYR A 67 11.56 16.19 -3.54
N ARG A 68 11.04 16.73 -4.64
CA ARG A 68 10.21 15.98 -5.59
C ARG A 68 10.97 14.77 -6.15
N LYS A 69 12.20 14.97 -6.65
CA LYS A 69 12.99 13.86 -7.22
C LYS A 69 13.44 12.86 -6.14
N THR A 70 13.87 13.36 -4.99
CA THR A 70 14.44 12.54 -3.92
C THR A 70 13.37 11.79 -3.13
N ALA A 71 12.26 12.44 -2.78
CA ALA A 71 11.21 11.87 -1.93
C ALA A 71 10.16 11.07 -2.72
N LYS A 72 9.93 11.37 -4.01
CA LYS A 72 8.89 10.71 -4.81
C LYS A 72 9.34 9.35 -5.37
N TYR A 73 10.61 9.21 -5.77
CA TYR A 73 11.05 8.03 -6.53
C TYR A 73 12.47 7.53 -6.22
N GLY A 74 13.39 8.38 -5.76
CA GLY A 74 14.82 8.10 -5.82
C GLY A 74 15.29 6.83 -5.11
N CYS A 75 15.18 6.75 -3.78
CA CYS A 75 15.85 5.66 -3.06
C CYS A 75 15.21 4.28 -3.24
N TYR A 76 13.88 4.19 -3.36
CA TYR A 76 13.18 2.91 -3.44
C TYR A 76 13.11 2.34 -4.86
N LEU A 77 12.88 3.17 -5.89
CA LEU A 77 12.88 2.65 -7.26
C LEU A 77 14.28 2.37 -7.77
N ASP A 78 15.29 3.19 -7.41
CA ASP A 78 16.66 2.93 -7.88
C ASP A 78 17.20 1.64 -7.26
N ASN A 79 16.92 1.38 -5.97
CA ASN A 79 17.24 0.11 -5.32
C ASN A 79 16.48 -1.06 -5.95
N PHE A 80 15.17 -0.90 -6.19
CA PHE A 80 14.37 -1.94 -6.84
C PHE A 80 14.88 -2.27 -8.25
N LEU A 81 15.23 -1.26 -9.05
CA LEU A 81 15.80 -1.45 -10.39
C LEU A 81 17.15 -2.17 -10.34
N ALA A 82 18.05 -1.74 -9.45
CA ALA A 82 19.36 -2.37 -9.28
C ALA A 82 19.23 -3.82 -8.82
N GLU A 83 18.43 -4.09 -7.78
CA GLU A 83 18.15 -5.43 -7.30
C GLU A 83 17.52 -6.29 -8.41
N SER A 84 16.54 -5.76 -9.14
CA SER A 84 15.84 -6.49 -10.21
C SER A 84 16.79 -6.91 -11.33
N MET A 85 17.73 -6.04 -11.71
CA MET A 85 18.75 -6.36 -12.69
C MET A 85 19.69 -7.47 -12.20
N ILE A 86 20.16 -7.39 -10.95
CA ILE A 86 21.02 -8.42 -10.35
C ILE A 86 20.27 -9.76 -10.27
N TRP A 87 19.02 -9.73 -9.82
CA TRP A 87 18.14 -10.89 -9.70
C TRP A 87 17.86 -11.54 -11.06
N TYR A 88 17.58 -10.75 -12.10
CA TYR A 88 17.44 -11.23 -13.48
C TYR A 88 18.73 -11.90 -13.98
N HIS A 89 19.89 -11.29 -13.76
CA HIS A 89 21.16 -11.85 -14.19
C HIS A 89 21.55 -13.11 -13.41
N TYR A 90 21.19 -13.20 -12.14
CA TYR A 90 21.36 -14.39 -11.32
C TYR A 90 20.54 -15.55 -11.89
N HIS A 91 19.24 -15.34 -12.09
CA HIS A 91 18.33 -16.37 -12.60
C HIS A 91 18.53 -16.72 -14.09
N LYS A 92 19.13 -15.83 -14.88
CA LYS A 92 19.50 -16.13 -16.28
C LYS A 92 20.75 -17.02 -16.38
N ARG A 93 21.62 -17.01 -15.36
CA ARG A 93 22.87 -17.80 -15.33
C ARG A 93 22.68 -19.17 -14.72
N THR A 94 21.77 -19.30 -13.78
CA THR A 94 21.28 -20.60 -13.33
C THR A 94 20.32 -21.10 -14.40
N ASP A 95 20.65 -22.17 -15.12
CA ASP A 95 19.65 -22.90 -15.91
C ASP A 95 18.59 -23.42 -14.94
N CYS A 96 17.57 -22.61 -14.68
CA CYS A 96 16.49 -22.97 -13.78
C CYS A 96 15.66 -24.03 -14.49
N ASP A 97 15.80 -25.30 -14.08
CA ASP A 97 14.82 -26.33 -14.41
C ASP A 97 13.43 -25.84 -13.95
N GLU A 98 12.63 -25.32 -14.88
CA GLU A 98 11.31 -24.74 -14.63
C GLU A 98 10.34 -25.72 -13.93
N SER A 99 10.69 -27.02 -13.90
CA SER A 99 9.87 -28.12 -13.40
C SER A 99 9.94 -28.35 -11.88
N ASN A 100 10.88 -27.73 -11.13
CA ASN A 100 11.14 -28.06 -9.72
C ASN A 100 11.19 -26.89 -8.73
N TYR A 101 10.85 -25.66 -9.14
CA TYR A 101 10.89 -24.52 -8.22
C TYR A 101 9.58 -24.34 -7.44
N ASN A 102 9.63 -24.45 -6.11
CA ASN A 102 8.54 -23.95 -5.29
C ASN A 102 8.59 -22.42 -5.22
N THR A 103 7.45 -21.76 -5.45
CA THR A 103 7.29 -20.30 -5.31
C THR A 103 7.74 -19.79 -3.93
N PHE A 104 7.62 -20.63 -2.90
CA PHE A 104 8.04 -20.33 -1.54
C PHE A 104 9.57 -20.26 -1.37
N ASP A 105 10.32 -21.04 -2.14
CA ASP A 105 11.79 -21.04 -2.09
C ASP A 105 12.36 -19.76 -2.72
N VAL A 106 11.70 -19.27 -3.78
CA VAL A 106 12.01 -17.97 -4.40
C VAL A 106 11.74 -16.82 -3.44
N LEU A 107 10.64 -16.88 -2.69
CA LEU A 107 10.31 -15.86 -1.67
C LEU A 107 11.35 -15.83 -0.55
N LYS A 108 11.75 -16.99 -0.02
CA LYS A 108 12.80 -17.08 1.00
C LYS A 108 14.15 -16.55 0.51
N GLN A 109 14.49 -16.82 -0.74
CA GLN A 109 15.73 -16.34 -1.32
C GLN A 109 15.72 -14.81 -1.51
N ALA A 110 14.58 -14.25 -1.93
CA ALA A 110 14.40 -12.81 -2.08
C ALA A 110 14.44 -12.08 -0.73
N GLU A 111 13.89 -12.67 0.34
CA GLU A 111 13.85 -12.06 1.68
C GLU A 111 15.26 -11.71 2.22
N VAL A 112 16.25 -12.58 1.95
CA VAL A 112 17.61 -12.41 2.50
C VAL A 112 18.48 -11.47 1.66
N PHE A 113 18.37 -11.54 0.33
CA PHE A 113 19.32 -10.87 -0.58
C PHE A 113 18.72 -9.68 -1.35
N TYR A 114 17.39 -9.64 -1.53
CA TYR A 114 16.71 -8.66 -2.38
C TYR A 114 15.45 -8.10 -1.68
N PRO A 115 15.62 -7.26 -0.65
CA PRO A 115 14.51 -6.77 0.17
C PRO A 115 13.50 -5.95 -0.62
N SER A 116 13.93 -5.23 -1.66
CA SER A 116 13.03 -4.44 -2.51
C SER A 116 12.20 -5.35 -3.42
N ILE A 117 12.79 -6.43 -3.94
CA ILE A 117 12.07 -7.45 -4.73
C ILE A 117 11.11 -8.24 -3.85
N PHE A 118 11.53 -8.64 -2.66
CA PHE A 118 10.68 -9.34 -1.70
C PHE A 118 9.42 -8.53 -1.38
N LEU A 119 9.57 -7.24 -1.09
CA LEU A 119 8.44 -6.34 -0.85
C LEU A 119 7.51 -6.27 -2.07
N ALA A 120 8.06 -6.16 -3.28
CA ALA A 120 7.26 -6.13 -4.50
C ALA A 120 6.50 -7.45 -4.73
N LEU A 121 7.13 -8.61 -4.45
CA LEU A 121 6.49 -9.93 -4.53
C LEU A 121 5.37 -10.07 -3.49
N CYS A 122 5.58 -9.63 -2.25
CA CYS A 122 4.54 -9.61 -1.22
C CYS A 122 3.36 -8.72 -1.63
N ILE A 123 3.61 -7.54 -2.19
CA ILE A 123 2.56 -6.66 -2.70
C ILE A 123 1.79 -7.36 -3.82
N ALA A 124 2.49 -7.94 -4.80
CA ALA A 124 1.88 -8.68 -5.91
C ALA A 124 1.01 -9.85 -5.43
N LEU A 125 1.46 -10.60 -4.40
CA LEU A 125 0.72 -11.71 -3.80
C LEU A 125 -0.45 -11.24 -2.92
N SER A 126 -0.38 -10.04 -2.34
CA SER A 126 -1.43 -9.47 -1.50
C SER A 126 -2.59 -8.86 -2.31
N ILE A 127 -2.34 -8.50 -3.56
CA ILE A 127 -3.38 -8.01 -4.46
C ILE A 127 -4.25 -9.20 -4.85
N PRO A 128 -5.55 -9.21 -4.51
CA PRO A 128 -6.42 -10.32 -4.86
C PRO A 128 -6.48 -10.44 -6.39
N ALA A 129 -6.07 -11.59 -6.92
CA ALA A 129 -6.08 -11.85 -8.37
C ALA A 129 -7.50 -11.84 -8.97
N THR A 130 -8.54 -11.90 -8.14
CA THR A 130 -9.95 -11.90 -8.53
C THR A 130 -10.78 -10.96 -7.65
N THR A 131 -11.89 -10.45 -8.19
CA THR A 131 -12.87 -9.62 -7.47
C THR A 131 -13.73 -10.39 -6.46
N CYS A 132 -13.53 -11.71 -6.32
CA CYS A 132 -14.38 -12.59 -5.54
C CYS A 132 -14.49 -12.18 -4.05
N THR A 133 -13.41 -11.68 -3.46
CA THR A 133 -13.41 -11.18 -2.07
C THR A 133 -14.29 -9.93 -1.92
N ALA A 134 -14.20 -8.99 -2.86
CA ALA A 134 -15.07 -7.81 -2.91
C ALA A 134 -16.54 -8.20 -3.15
N GLU A 135 -16.81 -9.15 -4.05
CA GLU A 135 -18.16 -9.68 -4.30
C GLU A 135 -18.77 -10.33 -3.06
N ARG A 136 -17.97 -11.08 -2.30
CA ARG A 136 -18.40 -11.65 -1.02
C ARG A 136 -18.77 -10.55 -0.04
N SER A 137 -17.95 -9.50 0.08
CA SER A 137 -18.25 -8.32 0.93
C SER A 137 -19.52 -7.60 0.49
N PHE A 138 -19.73 -7.35 -0.81
CA PHE A 138 -20.97 -6.74 -1.31
C PHE A 138 -22.20 -7.63 -1.11
N SER A 139 -22.06 -8.95 -1.23
CA SER A 139 -23.13 -9.91 -0.91
C SER A 139 -23.52 -9.85 0.57
N THR A 140 -22.53 -9.74 1.47
CA THR A 140 -22.82 -9.54 2.91
C THR A 140 -23.48 -8.19 3.17
N LEU A 141 -22.99 -7.13 2.52
CA LEU A 141 -23.54 -5.78 2.62
C LEU A 141 -25.02 -5.75 2.22
N ARG A 142 -25.39 -6.45 1.15
CA ARG A 142 -26.77 -6.54 0.68
C ARG A 142 -27.70 -7.28 1.65
N LYS A 143 -27.16 -8.19 2.48
CA LYS A 143 -27.93 -8.86 3.55
C LYS A 143 -28.10 -8.00 4.79
N VAL A 144 -27.09 -7.19 5.13
CA VAL A 144 -27.10 -6.31 6.31
C VAL A 144 -27.91 -5.04 6.04
N LYS A 145 -27.70 -4.40 4.87
CA LYS A 145 -28.38 -3.17 4.44
C LYS A 145 -29.65 -3.50 3.66
N THR A 146 -30.73 -3.76 4.39
CA THR A 146 -32.06 -3.99 3.82
C THR A 146 -32.86 -2.69 3.70
N TRP A 147 -33.94 -2.71 2.91
CA TRP A 147 -34.82 -1.55 2.71
C TRP A 147 -35.38 -1.00 4.03
N LEU A 148 -35.81 -1.89 4.93
CA LEU A 148 -36.29 -1.54 6.27
C LEU A 148 -35.20 -0.97 7.20
N ARG A 149 -33.91 -1.09 6.83
CA ARG A 149 -32.75 -0.61 7.59
C ARG A 149 -31.96 0.45 6.81
N SER A 150 -32.65 1.21 5.96
CA SER A 150 -32.04 2.19 5.06
C SER A 150 -31.43 3.41 5.77
N THR A 151 -31.86 3.72 7.00
CA THR A 151 -31.47 4.92 7.76
C THR A 151 -30.30 4.71 8.74
N MET A 152 -29.55 3.63 8.59
CA MET A 152 -28.42 3.30 9.46
C MET A 152 -27.18 4.17 9.20
N ALA A 153 -26.53 4.65 10.27
CA ALA A 153 -25.24 5.34 10.22
C ALA A 153 -24.09 4.38 9.83
N ASP A 154 -23.10 4.91 9.10
CA ASP A 154 -22.01 4.11 8.51
C ASP A 154 -21.21 3.30 9.56
N LYS A 155 -20.96 3.88 10.74
CA LYS A 155 -20.27 3.18 11.84
C LYS A 155 -20.99 1.90 12.26
N ARG A 156 -22.33 1.94 12.31
CA ARG A 156 -23.15 0.78 12.68
C ARG A 156 -23.21 -0.24 11.55
N LEU A 157 -23.27 0.22 10.30
CA LEU A 157 -23.24 -0.64 9.12
C LEU A 157 -21.95 -1.44 9.07
N ASP A 158 -20.81 -0.76 9.21
CA ASP A 158 -19.49 -1.35 9.14
C ASP A 158 -19.28 -2.40 10.25
N ALA A 159 -19.65 -2.06 11.49
CA ALA A 159 -19.60 -3.00 12.61
C ALA A 159 -20.45 -4.28 12.36
N LEU A 160 -21.67 -4.13 11.84
CA LEU A 160 -22.53 -5.29 11.53
C LEU A 160 -21.97 -6.13 10.39
N CYS A 161 -21.40 -5.50 9.35
CA CYS A 161 -20.72 -6.20 8.27
C CYS A 161 -19.52 -7.01 8.78
N MET A 162 -18.68 -6.42 9.64
CA MET A 162 -17.56 -7.11 10.27
C MET A 162 -18.01 -8.32 11.09
N MET A 163 -19.05 -8.15 11.93
CA MET A 163 -19.60 -9.26 12.71
C MET A 163 -20.15 -10.39 11.81
N TYR A 164 -20.79 -10.05 10.70
CA TYR A 164 -21.37 -11.04 9.78
C TYR A 164 -20.29 -11.81 9.00
N ILE A 165 -19.26 -11.11 8.51
CA ILE A 165 -18.12 -11.73 7.81
C ILE A 165 -17.38 -12.68 8.75
N HIS A 166 -17.12 -12.24 9.98
CA HIS A 166 -16.39 -13.01 11.00
C HIS A 166 -17.32 -13.78 11.94
N ARG A 167 -18.52 -14.18 11.50
CA ARG A 167 -19.54 -14.82 12.34
C ARG A 167 -19.05 -16.07 13.08
N ASN A 168 -18.12 -16.83 12.50
CA ASN A 168 -17.57 -18.03 13.14
C ASN A 168 -16.78 -17.66 14.39
N LEU A 169 -15.92 -16.64 14.28
CA LEU A 169 -15.17 -16.11 15.41
C LEU A 169 -16.12 -15.51 16.45
N VAL A 170 -17.16 -14.79 16.03
CA VAL A 170 -18.18 -14.26 16.95
C VAL A 170 -18.89 -15.39 17.70
N ASN A 171 -19.26 -16.48 17.01
CA ASN A 171 -19.87 -17.64 17.66
C ASN A 171 -18.91 -18.28 18.66
N ASP A 172 -17.62 -18.43 18.34
CA ASP A 172 -16.62 -18.96 19.27
C ASP A 172 -16.47 -18.07 20.52
N LEU A 173 -16.52 -16.75 20.34
CA LEU A 173 -16.50 -15.79 21.46
C LEU A 173 -17.75 -15.89 22.33
N ILE A 174 -18.92 -16.13 21.71
CA ILE A 174 -20.17 -16.37 22.44
C ILE A 174 -20.07 -17.65 23.26
N THR A 175 -19.55 -18.74 22.68
CA THR A 175 -19.33 -20.01 23.38
C THR A 175 -18.38 -19.86 24.57
N LYS A 176 -17.37 -18.97 24.47
CA LYS A 176 -16.42 -18.67 25.55
C LYS A 176 -16.95 -17.66 26.58
N ASN A 177 -18.23 -17.28 26.52
CA ASN A 177 -18.86 -16.28 27.39
C ASN A 177 -18.19 -14.89 27.38
N TYR A 178 -17.48 -14.54 26.30
CA TYR A 178 -16.78 -13.24 26.17
C TYR A 178 -17.75 -12.04 26.17
N TYR A 179 -19.04 -12.27 25.88
CA TYR A 179 -20.07 -11.22 25.97
C TYR A 179 -20.19 -10.61 27.37
N LEU A 180 -19.85 -11.35 28.44
CA LEU A 180 -19.85 -10.80 29.81
C LEU A 180 -18.79 -9.71 29.98
N GLU A 181 -17.60 -9.87 29.39
CA GLU A 181 -16.58 -8.82 29.39
C GLU A 181 -17.02 -7.60 28.60
N ILE A 182 -17.71 -7.82 27.47
CA ILE A 182 -18.29 -6.73 26.66
C ILE A 182 -19.34 -5.96 27.49
N ILE A 183 -20.27 -6.65 28.16
CA ILE A 183 -21.28 -6.03 29.02
C ILE A 183 -20.61 -5.25 30.17
N ASN A 184 -19.64 -5.86 30.85
CA ASN A 184 -18.91 -5.21 31.93
C ASN A 184 -18.11 -4.00 31.45
N ARG A 185 -17.58 -4.04 30.23
CA ARG A 185 -16.89 -2.91 29.61
C ARG A 185 -17.86 -1.79 29.26
N PHE A 186 -19.01 -2.10 28.66
CA PHE A 186 -20.07 -1.13 28.40
C PHE A 186 -20.61 -0.52 29.69
N GLY A 187 -20.77 -1.31 30.76
CA GLY A 187 -21.21 -0.82 32.06
C GLY A 187 -20.21 0.11 32.76
N ARG A 188 -18.92 0.08 32.37
CA ARG A 188 -17.89 1.02 32.86
C ARG A 188 -17.87 2.34 32.10
N ASP A 189 -18.40 2.40 30.89
CA ASP A 189 -18.49 3.66 30.15
C ASP A 189 -19.62 4.53 30.72
N THR A 190 -19.25 5.69 31.27
CA THR A 190 -20.20 6.62 31.93
C THR A 190 -21.09 7.38 30.94
N ARG A 191 -20.79 7.31 29.63
CA ARG A 191 -21.66 7.85 28.59
C ARG A 191 -22.72 6.83 28.21
N ARG A 192 -23.95 7.10 28.63
CA ARG A 192 -25.14 6.54 27.97
C ARG A 192 -25.13 7.02 26.51
N LEU A 193 -24.96 6.08 25.59
CA LEU A 193 -25.25 6.27 24.17
C LEU A 193 -26.74 6.54 23.95
#